data_AF-A0A6G6YA52-F1
#
_entry.id   AF-A0A6G6YA52-F1
#
_cell.length_a   1.000
_cell.length_b   1.000
_cell.length_c   1.000
_cell.angle_alpha   90.00
_cell.angle_beta   90.00
_cell.angle_gamma   90.00
#
_symmetry.space_group_name_H-M   'P 1'
#
loop_
_entity.id
_entity.type
_entity.pdbx_description
1 polymer ?
#
loop_
_entity_poly.entity_id
_entity_poly.type
_entity_poly.pdbx_seq_one_letter_code
_entity_poly.pdbx_strand_id
1 'polypeptide(L)'
;MWTIGREREKAHAAKFVREDEEEEQQLLLFPVIDAVHDLKGGTCQIDDFIVAARKAMIEGGSGAWQNTANWLRQVAREYPAAYDLWSELAGHESWRVRWKVACCLYLDIPEPQSDILFAVLRADRSQKVRDYAVDRYENRPDERGRVEKRFDAAQFRS
;
A
#
# COMPACT_ATOMS: atom_id res chain seq x y z
N MET A 1 19.18 -1.96 -0.38
CA MET A 1 20.11 -1.75 0.75
C MET A 1 19.27 -1.31 1.94
N TRP A 2 19.12 -2.16 2.95
CA TRP A 2 18.20 -2.00 4.09
C TRP A 2 19.01 -1.71 5.37
N THR A 3 19.48 -0.49 5.55
CA THR A 3 20.53 -0.20 6.55
C THR A 3 20.16 0.94 7.49
N ILE A 4 18.99 0.85 8.13
CA ILE A 4 18.68 1.63 9.32
C ILE A 4 18.11 0.65 10.36
N GLY A 5 18.64 0.68 11.60
CA GLY A 5 18.19 -0.25 12.66
C GLY A 5 16.73 -0.02 13.06
N ARG A 6 16.08 -1.07 13.57
CA ARG A 6 14.67 -1.12 14.02
C ARG A 6 14.17 0.17 14.66
N GLU A 7 14.81 0.60 15.74
CA GLU A 7 14.39 1.79 16.50
C GLU A 7 14.56 3.09 15.72
N ARG A 8 15.55 3.18 14.83
CA ARG A 8 15.76 4.36 14.00
C ARG A 8 14.74 4.43 12.85
N GLU A 9 14.28 3.28 12.34
CA GLU A 9 13.18 3.24 11.37
C GLU A 9 11.85 3.63 12.03
N LYS A 10 11.57 3.16 13.25
CA LYS A 10 10.42 3.61 14.05
C LYS A 10 10.45 5.12 14.29
N ALA A 11 11.58 5.65 14.76
CA ALA A 11 11.76 7.07 15.00
C ALA A 11 11.65 7.92 13.72
N HIS A 12 12.06 7.38 12.57
CA HIS A 12 11.84 8.04 11.28
C HIS A 12 10.36 8.03 10.89
N ALA A 13 9.70 6.88 11.00
CA ALA A 13 8.30 6.70 10.64
C ALA A 13 7.35 7.55 11.49
N ALA A 14 7.64 7.71 12.78
CA ALA A 14 6.91 8.57 13.71
C ALA A 14 6.76 10.02 13.21
N LYS A 15 7.76 10.55 12.50
CA LYS A 15 7.74 11.93 11.97
C LYS A 15 6.67 12.18 10.90
N PHE A 16 6.12 11.14 10.31
CA PHE A 16 5.10 11.22 9.26
C PHE A 16 3.69 10.98 9.78
N VAL A 17 3.57 10.76 11.08
CA VAL A 17 2.31 10.64 11.78
C VAL A 17 1.91 12.04 12.28
N ARG A 18 0.62 12.34 12.29
CA ARG A 18 0.11 13.60 12.82
C ARG A 18 0.25 13.62 14.34
N GLU A 19 0.69 14.74 14.91
CA GLU A 19 0.90 14.88 16.36
C GLU A 19 -0.38 14.58 17.18
N ASP A 20 -1.56 14.94 16.65
CA ASP A 20 -2.85 14.73 17.33
C ASP A 20 -3.34 13.27 17.34
N GLU A 21 -2.70 12.39 16.55
CA GLU A 21 -3.05 10.96 16.43
C GLU A 21 -1.81 10.07 16.67
N GLU A 22 -0.73 10.64 17.23
CA GLU A 22 0.61 10.03 17.20
C GLU A 22 0.64 8.64 17.82
N GLU A 23 0.12 8.51 19.04
CA GLU A 23 0.13 7.26 19.79
C GLU A 23 -0.67 6.16 19.08
N GLU A 24 -1.90 6.45 18.64
CA GLU A 24 -2.77 5.48 17.96
C GLU A 24 -2.15 4.99 16.64
N GLN A 25 -1.57 5.89 15.86
CA GLN A 25 -0.97 5.55 14.58
C GLN A 25 0.37 4.81 14.75
N GLN A 26 1.15 5.13 15.78
CA GLN A 26 2.36 4.38 16.13
C GLN A 26 2.03 2.96 16.59
N LEU A 27 0.95 2.77 17.34
CA LEU A 27 0.46 1.44 17.75
C LEU A 27 0.08 0.56 16.55
N LEU A 28 -0.28 1.16 15.41
CA LEU A 28 -0.54 0.44 14.16
C LEU A 28 0.72 0.25 13.32
N LEU A 29 1.60 1.25 13.27
CA LEU A 29 2.75 1.27 12.38
C LEU A 29 3.97 0.51 12.93
N PHE A 30 4.24 0.59 14.24
CA PHE A 30 5.41 -0.07 14.83
C PHE A 30 5.35 -1.60 14.72
N PRO A 31 4.21 -2.27 14.90
CA PRO A 31 4.10 -3.70 14.63
C PRO A 31 4.43 -4.10 13.19
N VAL A 32 4.12 -3.25 12.20
CA VAL A 32 4.51 -3.48 10.79
C VAL A 32 6.03 -3.46 10.67
N ILE A 33 6.68 -2.45 11.24
CA ILE A 33 8.14 -2.32 11.22
C ILE A 33 8.80 -3.50 11.95
N ASP A 34 8.32 -3.82 13.15
CA ASP A 34 8.83 -4.95 13.94
C ASP A 34 8.71 -6.27 13.17
N ALA A 35 7.55 -6.55 12.56
CA ALA A 35 7.36 -7.75 11.75
C ALA A 35 8.32 -7.80 10.54
N VAL A 36 8.66 -6.66 9.93
CA VAL A 36 9.67 -6.64 8.86
C VAL A 36 11.06 -7.00 9.38
N HIS A 37 11.46 -6.49 10.55
CA HIS A 37 12.75 -6.82 11.16
C HIS A 37 12.81 -8.26 11.62
N ASP A 38 11.71 -8.78 12.18
CA ASP A 38 11.60 -10.17 12.61
C ASP A 38 11.64 -11.12 11.40
N LEU A 39 10.98 -10.76 10.30
CA LEU A 39 11.03 -11.52 9.04
C LEU A 39 12.46 -11.56 8.48
N LYS A 40 13.19 -10.43 8.50
CA LYS A 40 14.61 -10.36 8.13
C LYS A 40 15.51 -11.20 9.03
N GLY A 41 15.17 -11.26 10.33
CA GLY A 41 15.88 -12.07 11.33
C GLY A 41 15.53 -13.55 11.29
N GLY A 42 14.53 -13.96 10.50
CA GLY A 42 13.99 -15.32 10.49
C GLY A 42 13.25 -15.70 11.78
N THR A 43 12.80 -14.72 12.55
CA THR A 43 12.11 -14.92 13.84
C THR A 43 10.59 -14.92 13.72
N CYS A 44 10.03 -14.52 12.58
CA CYS A 44 8.60 -14.60 12.27
C CYS A 44 8.34 -15.12 10.84
N GLN A 45 7.08 -15.43 10.54
CA GLN A 45 6.64 -15.82 9.19
C GLN A 45 6.05 -14.62 8.44
N ILE A 46 5.93 -14.75 7.12
CA ILE A 46 5.32 -13.69 6.29
C ILE A 46 3.89 -13.34 6.73
N ASP A 47 3.15 -14.31 7.27
CA ASP A 47 1.79 -14.11 7.76
C ASP A 47 1.73 -13.11 8.93
N ASP A 48 2.75 -13.07 9.79
CA ASP A 48 2.82 -12.11 10.90
C ASP A 48 2.91 -10.67 10.38
N PHE A 49 3.71 -10.48 9.32
CA PHE A 49 3.77 -9.20 8.61
C PHE A 49 2.45 -8.86 7.92
N ILE A 50 1.82 -9.82 7.23
CA ILE A 50 0.53 -9.60 6.55
C ILE A 50 -0.56 -9.19 7.55
N VAL A 51 -0.61 -9.80 8.73
CA VAL A 51 -1.56 -9.45 9.80
C VAL A 51 -1.34 -8.01 10.29
N ALA A 52 -0.09 -7.63 10.57
CA ALA A 52 0.22 -6.27 11.00
C ALA A 52 -0.10 -5.24 9.91
N ALA A 53 0.31 -5.52 8.66
CA ALA A 53 0.07 -4.66 7.51
C ALA A 53 -1.42 -4.48 7.22
N ARG A 54 -2.21 -5.56 7.28
CA ARG A 54 -3.67 -5.54 7.15
C ARG A 54 -4.29 -4.57 8.15
N LYS A 55 -3.95 -4.72 9.43
CA LYS A 55 -4.49 -3.87 10.49
C LYS A 55 -4.16 -2.41 10.26
N ALA A 56 -2.90 -2.09 9.97
CA ALA A 56 -2.47 -0.72 9.69
C ALA A 56 -3.09 -0.13 8.42
N MET A 57 -3.33 -0.93 7.38
CA MET A 57 -4.01 -0.49 6.17
C MET A 57 -5.50 -0.20 6.39
N ILE A 58 -6.17 -0.96 7.26
CA ILE A 58 -7.60 -0.78 7.55
C ILE A 58 -7.80 0.40 8.51
N GLU A 59 -7.14 0.36 9.66
CA GLU A 59 -7.36 1.26 10.79
C GLU A 59 -6.49 2.53 10.72
N GLY A 60 -5.37 2.49 10.02
CA GLY A 60 -4.39 3.58 10.00
C GLY A 60 -4.87 4.81 9.22
N GLY A 61 -4.58 5.98 9.77
CA GLY A 61 -4.62 7.30 9.14
C GLY A 61 -3.48 7.48 8.13
N SER A 62 -3.38 8.68 7.55
CA SER A 62 -2.49 8.95 6.40
C SER A 62 -1.05 8.51 6.62
N GLY A 63 -0.48 8.81 7.79
CA GLY A 63 0.89 8.42 8.12
C GLY A 63 1.09 6.91 8.18
N ALA A 64 0.21 6.18 8.89
CA ALA A 64 0.39 4.75 9.10
C ALA A 64 0.17 3.94 7.81
N TRP A 65 -0.93 4.18 7.07
CA TRP A 65 -1.20 3.36 5.88
C TRP A 65 -0.21 3.64 4.74
N GLN A 66 0.25 4.88 4.56
CA GLN A 66 1.24 5.21 3.52
C GLN A 66 2.60 4.56 3.81
N ASN A 67 3.05 4.61 5.06
CA ASN A 67 4.27 3.91 5.46
C ASN A 67 4.11 2.39 5.31
N THR A 68 2.94 1.86 5.68
CA THR A 68 2.63 0.44 5.54
C THR A 68 2.64 0.01 4.07
N ALA A 69 2.06 0.79 3.15
CA ALA A 69 2.10 0.52 1.72
C ALA A 69 3.55 0.45 1.18
N ASN A 70 4.43 1.35 1.64
CA ASN A 70 5.84 1.31 1.26
C ASN A 70 6.55 0.06 1.81
N TRP A 71 6.25 -0.38 3.03
CA TRP A 71 6.76 -1.64 3.57
C TRP A 71 6.25 -2.84 2.78
N LEU A 72 4.95 -2.87 2.51
CA LEU A 72 4.30 -3.93 1.74
C LEU A 72 4.91 -4.07 0.34
N ARG A 73 5.13 -2.96 -0.35
CA ARG A 73 5.83 -2.95 -1.65
C ARG A 73 7.19 -3.62 -1.57
N GLN A 74 7.96 -3.31 -0.53
CA GLN A 74 9.33 -3.80 -0.42
C GLN A 74 9.38 -5.27 0.02
N VAL A 75 8.56 -5.67 1.00
CA VAL A 75 8.44 -7.06 1.44
C VAL A 75 7.91 -7.95 0.33
N ALA A 76 6.91 -7.50 -0.42
CA ALA A 76 6.29 -8.30 -1.47
C ALA A 76 7.23 -8.61 -2.65
N ARG A 77 8.32 -7.85 -2.83
CA ARG A 77 9.38 -8.19 -3.80
C ARG A 77 10.14 -9.45 -3.42
N GLU A 78 10.29 -9.70 -2.12
CA GLU A 78 10.98 -10.88 -1.58
C GLU A 78 9.96 -12.01 -1.30
N TYR A 79 8.73 -11.65 -0.93
CA TYR A 79 7.65 -12.56 -0.56
C TYR A 79 6.36 -12.23 -1.34
N PRO A 80 6.21 -12.72 -2.59
CA PRO A 80 5.09 -12.36 -3.45
C PRO A 80 3.71 -12.64 -2.88
N ALA A 81 3.57 -13.58 -1.92
CA ALA A 81 2.31 -13.84 -1.22
C ALA A 81 1.73 -12.60 -0.52
N ALA A 82 2.58 -11.65 -0.10
CA ALA A 82 2.12 -10.40 0.49
C ALA A 82 1.31 -9.53 -0.49
N TYR A 83 1.43 -9.75 -1.81
CA TYR A 83 0.61 -9.06 -2.80
C TYR A 83 -0.88 -9.40 -2.69
N ASP A 84 -1.25 -10.59 -2.19
CA ASP A 84 -2.66 -11.00 -2.07
C ASP A 84 -3.46 -10.08 -1.13
N LEU A 85 -2.77 -9.40 -0.20
CA LEU A 85 -3.37 -8.40 0.68
C LEU A 85 -4.03 -7.27 -0.13
N TRP A 86 -3.48 -6.86 -1.27
CA TRP A 86 -4.08 -5.80 -2.09
C TRP A 86 -5.44 -6.20 -2.66
N SER A 87 -5.57 -7.44 -3.13
CA SER A 87 -6.83 -7.99 -3.64
C SER A 87 -7.90 -8.01 -2.55
N GLU A 88 -7.53 -8.40 -1.33
CA GLU A 88 -8.44 -8.38 -0.19
C GLU A 88 -8.88 -6.95 0.16
N LEU A 89 -7.93 -6.02 0.26
CA LEU A 89 -8.22 -4.61 0.59
C LEU A 89 -9.07 -3.93 -0.49
N ALA A 90 -8.91 -4.32 -1.76
CA ALA A 90 -9.74 -3.84 -2.87
C ALA A 90 -11.18 -4.38 -2.81
N GLY A 91 -11.41 -5.52 -2.17
CA GLY A 91 -12.74 -6.07 -1.90
C GLY A 91 -13.40 -5.57 -0.59
N HIS A 92 -12.68 -4.79 0.22
CA HIS A 92 -13.11 -4.42 1.56
C HIS A 92 -14.40 -3.58 1.56
N GLU A 93 -15.26 -3.71 2.57
CA GLU A 93 -16.56 -3.02 2.64
C GLU A 93 -16.43 -1.48 2.71
N SER A 94 -15.44 -0.99 3.46
CA SER A 94 -15.16 0.44 3.60
C SER A 94 -14.57 1.03 2.31
N TRP A 95 -15.25 2.02 1.73
CA TRP A 95 -14.73 2.73 0.56
C TRP A 95 -13.40 3.43 0.82
N ARG A 96 -13.11 3.80 2.08
CA ARG A 96 -11.84 4.42 2.46
C ARG A 96 -10.68 3.46 2.29
N VAL A 97 -10.87 2.18 2.62
CA VAL A 97 -9.84 1.14 2.44
C VAL A 97 -9.61 0.88 0.95
N ARG A 98 -10.67 0.71 0.16
CA ARG A 98 -10.56 0.55 -1.30
C ARG A 98 -9.90 1.76 -1.97
N TRP A 99 -10.18 2.97 -1.48
CA TRP A 99 -9.53 4.20 -1.93
C TRP A 99 -8.02 4.22 -1.62
N LYS A 100 -7.57 3.69 -0.47
CA LYS A 100 -6.13 3.53 -0.18
C LYS A 100 -5.46 2.61 -1.21
N VAL A 101 -6.12 1.52 -1.60
CA VAL A 101 -5.61 0.64 -2.68
C VAL A 101 -5.52 1.39 -4.01
N ALA A 102 -6.56 2.15 -4.38
CA ALA A 102 -6.54 2.98 -5.58
C ALA A 102 -5.33 3.95 -5.57
N CYS A 103 -5.01 4.56 -4.43
CA CYS A 103 -3.85 5.44 -4.29
C CYS A 103 -2.49 4.76 -4.52
N CYS A 104 -2.39 3.44 -4.35
CA CYS A 104 -1.17 2.65 -4.49
C CYS A 104 -0.97 2.03 -5.87
N LEU A 105 -2.00 2.05 -6.73
CA LEU A 105 -1.92 1.52 -8.09
C LEU A 105 -0.73 2.12 -8.86
N TYR A 106 0.03 1.27 -9.53
CA TYR A 106 1.20 1.61 -10.36
C TYR A 106 2.35 2.33 -9.64
N LEU A 107 2.26 2.54 -8.32
CA LEU A 107 3.32 3.12 -7.49
C LEU A 107 3.90 2.09 -6.52
N ASP A 108 3.01 1.46 -5.75
CA ASP A 108 3.38 0.47 -4.74
C ASP A 108 3.04 -0.96 -5.14
N ILE A 109 2.21 -1.09 -6.17
CA ILE A 109 1.72 -2.36 -6.70
C ILE A 109 2.35 -2.57 -8.09
N PRO A 110 2.91 -3.76 -8.39
CA PRO A 110 3.42 -4.07 -9.72
C PRO A 110 2.36 -3.89 -10.80
N GLU A 111 2.77 -3.53 -12.02
CA GLU A 111 1.86 -3.23 -13.13
C GLU A 111 0.86 -4.36 -13.42
N PRO A 112 1.24 -5.65 -13.52
CA PRO A 112 0.29 -6.72 -13.80
C PRO A 112 -0.82 -6.83 -12.74
N GLN A 113 -0.46 -6.65 -11.46
CA GLN A 113 -1.45 -6.68 -10.39
C GLN A 113 -2.27 -5.38 -10.34
N SER A 114 -1.64 -4.24 -10.66
CA SER A 114 -2.34 -2.96 -10.73
C SER A 114 -3.40 -2.96 -11.84
N ASP A 115 -3.14 -3.58 -12.99
CA ASP A 115 -4.13 -3.71 -14.07
C ASP A 115 -5.36 -4.52 -13.60
N ILE A 116 -5.14 -5.63 -12.88
CA ILE A 116 -6.23 -6.45 -12.30
C ILE A 116 -7.04 -5.63 -11.30
N LEU A 117 -6.38 -4.96 -10.36
CA LEU A 117 -7.05 -4.15 -9.34
C LEU A 117 -7.74 -2.92 -9.94
N PHE A 118 -7.16 -2.33 -10.98
CA PHE A 118 -7.77 -1.22 -11.71
C PHE A 118 -9.07 -1.65 -12.39
N ALA A 119 -9.11 -2.84 -13.01
CA ALA A 119 -10.33 -3.39 -13.59
C ALA A 119 -11.48 -3.48 -12.58
N VAL A 120 -11.16 -3.84 -11.33
CA VAL A 120 -12.13 -3.89 -10.21
C VAL A 120 -12.50 -2.47 -9.74
N LEU A 121 -11.51 -1.64 -9.42
CA LEU A 121 -11.69 -0.35 -8.75
C LEU A 121 -12.28 0.73 -9.67
N ARG A 122 -12.07 0.65 -10.99
CA ARG A 122 -12.72 1.57 -11.94
C ARG A 122 -14.24 1.38 -12.02
N ALA A 123 -14.73 0.21 -11.61
CA ALA A 123 -16.15 -0.12 -11.50
C ALA A 123 -16.66 -0.05 -10.05
N ASP A 124 -15.88 0.50 -9.11
CA ASP A 124 -16.24 0.58 -7.69
C ASP A 124 -17.57 1.31 -7.48
N ARG A 125 -18.31 0.95 -6.43
CA ARG A 125 -19.55 1.65 -6.05
C ARG A 125 -19.33 3.12 -5.65
N SER A 126 -18.17 3.47 -5.10
CA SER A 126 -17.81 4.83 -4.70
C SER A 126 -17.22 5.62 -5.86
N GLN A 127 -17.83 6.75 -6.22
CA GLN A 127 -17.29 7.66 -7.24
C GLN A 127 -15.85 8.06 -6.93
N LYS A 128 -15.55 8.36 -5.65
CA LYS A 128 -14.21 8.77 -5.23
C LYS A 128 -13.14 7.69 -5.46
N VAL A 129 -13.51 6.41 -5.33
CA VAL A 129 -12.60 5.30 -5.62
C VAL A 129 -12.38 5.19 -7.14
N ARG A 130 -13.46 5.26 -7.94
CA ARG A 130 -13.38 5.22 -9.40
C ARG A 130 -12.50 6.33 -9.95
N ASP A 131 -12.73 7.58 -9.50
CA ASP A 131 -12.00 8.76 -9.98
C ASP A 131 -10.50 8.61 -9.69
N TYR A 132 -10.13 8.18 -8.49
CA TYR A 132 -8.73 7.95 -8.14
C TYR A 132 -8.11 6.79 -8.91
N ALA A 133 -8.84 5.70 -9.13
CA ALA A 133 -8.34 4.58 -9.91
C ALA A 133 -8.05 5.00 -11.36
N VAL A 134 -8.95 5.77 -11.98
CA VAL A 134 -8.79 6.34 -13.32
C VAL A 134 -7.61 7.31 -13.36
N ASP A 135 -7.57 8.28 -12.45
CA ASP A 135 -6.48 9.25 -12.37
C ASP A 135 -5.11 8.57 -12.23
N ARG A 136 -5.02 7.52 -11.41
CA ARG A 136 -3.79 6.76 -11.22
C ARG A 136 -3.39 5.96 -12.45
N TYR A 137 -4.33 5.41 -13.20
CA TYR A 137 -4.06 4.71 -14.45
C TYR A 137 -3.58 5.68 -15.53
N GLU A 138 -4.30 6.78 -15.74
CA GLU A 138 -4.03 7.75 -16.82
C GLU A 138 -2.72 8.52 -16.59
N ASN A 139 -2.38 8.78 -15.34
CA ASN A 139 -1.16 9.47 -14.93
C ASN A 139 -0.07 8.51 -14.41
N ARG A 140 -0.12 7.21 -14.75
CA ARG A 140 0.95 6.28 -14.37
C ARG A 140 2.26 6.61 -15.11
N PRO A 141 3.42 6.48 -14.44
CA PRO A 141 4.71 6.73 -15.08
C PRO A 141 4.97 5.71 -16.22
N ASP A 142 5.57 6.18 -17.32
CA ASP A 142 6.07 5.31 -18.39
C ASP A 142 7.31 4.50 -17.97
N GLU A 143 7.81 3.63 -18.85
CA GLU A 143 9.04 2.83 -18.64
C GLU A 143 10.28 3.68 -18.29
N ARG A 144 10.25 4.99 -18.59
CA ARG A 144 11.31 5.96 -18.30
C ARG A 144 11.01 6.82 -17.08
N GLY A 145 9.95 6.51 -16.34
CA GLY A 145 9.52 7.24 -15.14
C GLY A 145 8.82 8.57 -15.43
N ARG A 146 8.44 8.85 -16.69
CA ARG A 146 7.81 10.12 -17.09
C ARG A 146 6.29 9.98 -17.07
N VAL A 147 5.62 10.96 -16.49
CA VAL A 147 4.16 11.07 -16.50
C VAL A 147 3.77 11.92 -17.70
N GLU A 148 3.65 11.28 -18.85
CA GLU A 148 3.05 11.86 -20.06
C GLU A 148 1.64 11.24 -20.22
N LYS A 149 0.63 12.02 -20.65
CA LYS A 149 -0.74 11.50 -20.91
C LYS A 149 -0.73 10.49 -22.06
N ARG A 150 -0.41 9.24 -21.74
CA ARG A 150 -0.27 8.13 -22.69
C ARG A 150 -1.31 7.04 -22.49
N PHE A 151 -1.91 6.97 -21.31
CA PHE A 151 -2.88 5.96 -20.96
C PHE A 151 -4.28 6.58 -20.93
N ASP A 152 -5.23 5.92 -21.58
CA ASP A 152 -6.64 6.30 -21.63
C ASP A 152 -7.45 5.21 -20.94
N ALA A 153 -8.08 5.52 -19.81
CA ALA A 153 -8.87 4.55 -19.06
C ALA A 153 -10.05 4.01 -19.87
N ALA A 154 -10.58 4.78 -20.83
CA ALA A 154 -11.65 4.33 -21.71
C ALA A 154 -11.20 3.22 -22.68
N GLN A 155 -9.89 3.15 -22.98
CA GLN A 155 -9.30 2.15 -23.87
C GLN A 155 -8.77 0.91 -23.13
N PHE A 156 -8.81 0.91 -21.80
CA PHE A 156 -8.31 -0.22 -21.01
C PHE A 156 -9.07 -1.52 -21.33
N ARG A 157 -8.32 -2.58 -21.62
CA ARG A 157 -8.82 -3.94 -21.87
C ARG A 157 -8.27 -4.86 -20.78
N SER A 158 -9.17 -5.45 -20.01
CA SER A 158 -8.88 -6.48 -19.00
C SER A 158 -8.58 -7.82 -19.63
#